data_AF-A0A969I4A2-F1
#
_entry.id   AF-A0A969I4A2-F1
#
_cell.length_a   1.000
_cell.length_b   1.000
_cell.length_c   1.000
_cell.angle_alpha   90.00
_cell.angle_beta   90.00
_cell.angle_gamma   90.00
#
_symmetry.space_group_name_H-M   'P 1'
#
loop_
_entity.id
_entity.type
_entity.pdbx_description
1 polymer ?
#
loop_
_entity_poly.entity_id
_entity_poly.type
_entity_poly.pdbx_seq_one_letter_code
_entity_poly.pdbx_strand_id
1 'polypeptide(L)'
;MREANEQLIRNCDALLLFYGAGDEAWRFHQQSDVKKLRTVQQGKASALEYVYLSAPISPDKELMVSLEEPNLIDALGGLSEAALAPLLAALETQR
;
A
#
# COMPACT_ATOMS: atom_id res chain seq x y z
N MET A 1 12.94 -10.91 -12.93
CA MET A 1 11.76 -10.44 -12.17
C MET A 1 12.17 -9.52 -11.01
N ARG A 2 13.14 -9.92 -10.17
CA ARG A 2 13.61 -9.09 -9.03
C ARG A 2 14.13 -7.71 -9.44
N GLU A 3 15.08 -7.63 -10.37
CA GLU A 3 15.65 -6.34 -10.83
C GLU A 3 14.61 -5.41 -11.47
N ALA A 4 13.66 -5.97 -12.24
CA ALA A 4 12.58 -5.19 -12.85
C ALA A 4 11.64 -4.59 -11.79
N ASN A 5 11.29 -5.37 -10.75
CA ASN A 5 10.47 -4.87 -9.65
C ASN A 5 11.20 -3.80 -8.84
N GLU A 6 12.51 -3.96 -8.63
CA GLU A 6 13.34 -2.94 -7.98
C GLU A 6 13.38 -1.63 -8.77
N GLN A 7 13.47 -1.68 -10.10
CA GLN A 7 13.40 -0.49 -10.95
C GLN A 7 12.03 0.18 -10.92
N LEU A 8 10.95 -0.60 -10.91
CA LEU A 8 9.59 -0.06 -10.79
C LEU A 8 9.36 0.65 -9.45
N ILE A 9 9.82 0.04 -8.34
CA ILE A 9 9.72 0.63 -7.00
C ILE A 9 10.55 1.93 -6.89
N ARG A 10 11.67 2.04 -7.62
CA ARG A 10 12.50 3.27 -7.65
C ARG A 10 11.83 4.45 -8.35
N ASN A 11 10.95 4.17 -9.30
CA ASN A 11 10.45 5.16 -10.26
C ASN A 11 8.97 5.44 -10.13
N CYS A 12 8.28 4.85 -9.15
CA CYS A 12 6.88 5.16 -8.89
C CYS A 12 6.72 6.34 -7.92
N ASP A 13 5.62 7.08 -8.08
CA ASP A 13 5.20 8.14 -7.15
C ASP A 13 4.41 7.56 -5.96
N ALA A 14 3.81 6.37 -6.16
CA ALA A 14 3.11 5.62 -5.13
C ALA A 14 3.32 4.11 -5.29
N LEU A 15 3.22 3.41 -4.17
CA LEU A 15 3.17 1.96 -4.05
C LEU A 15 1.86 1.58 -3.35
N LEU A 16 1.12 0.68 -3.98
CA LEU A 16 -0.11 0.13 -3.43
C LEU A 16 0.08 -1.36 -3.10
N LEU A 17 0.01 -1.71 -1.83
CA LEU A 17 0.03 -3.11 -1.40
C LEU A 17 -1.39 -3.67 -1.46
N PHE A 18 -1.65 -4.57 -2.41
CA PHE A 18 -2.94 -5.24 -2.54
C PHE A 18 -3.07 -6.38 -1.52
N TYR A 19 -3.88 -6.19 -0.49
CA TYR A 19 -4.13 -7.16 0.57
C TYR A 19 -5.43 -7.95 0.30
N GLY A 20 -5.30 -8.97 -0.55
CA GLY A 20 -6.35 -9.95 -0.87
C GLY A 20 -6.41 -11.09 0.15
N ALA A 21 -6.48 -12.34 -0.29
CA ALA A 21 -6.67 -13.51 0.59
C ALA A 21 -5.47 -13.88 1.50
N GLY A 22 -4.44 -13.05 1.59
CA GLY A 22 -3.35 -13.27 2.54
C GLY A 22 -3.79 -13.06 3.99
N ASP A 23 -2.91 -13.40 4.91
CA ASP A 23 -3.05 -13.10 6.34
C ASP A 23 -2.16 -11.91 6.76
N GLU A 24 -2.25 -11.53 8.03
CA GLU A 24 -1.47 -10.41 8.58
C GLU A 24 0.04 -10.67 8.46
N ALA A 25 0.47 -11.92 8.70
CA ALA A 25 1.87 -12.31 8.58
C ALA A 25 2.38 -12.08 7.14
N TRP A 26 1.61 -12.46 6.14
CA TRP A 26 1.91 -12.19 4.75
C TRP A 26 2.04 -10.69 4.49
N ARG A 27 1.06 -9.87 4.93
CA ARG A 27 1.10 -8.41 4.78
C ARG A 27 2.38 -7.84 5.40
N PHE A 28 2.69 -8.26 6.62
CA PHE A 28 3.89 -7.83 7.35
C PHE A 28 5.18 -8.17 6.61
N HIS A 29 5.28 -9.38 6.05
CA HIS A 29 6.42 -9.78 5.24
C HIS A 29 6.55 -8.92 3.97
N GLN A 30 5.46 -8.66 3.25
CA GLN A 30 5.50 -7.80 2.06
C GLN A 30 5.94 -6.37 2.39
N GLN A 31 5.37 -5.77 3.44
CA GLN A 31 5.78 -4.43 3.89
C GLN A 31 7.25 -4.39 4.32
N SER A 32 7.73 -5.44 5.00
CA SER A 32 9.13 -5.55 5.40
C SER A 32 10.07 -5.57 4.20
N ASP A 33 9.70 -6.30 3.14
CA ASP A 33 10.52 -6.37 1.92
C ASP A 33 10.50 -5.05 1.15
N VAL A 34 9.35 -4.39 1.05
CA VAL A 34 9.24 -3.03 0.49
C VAL A 34 10.15 -2.05 1.25
N LYS A 35 10.11 -2.07 2.58
CA LYS A 35 10.96 -1.22 3.42
C LYS A 35 12.44 -1.46 3.15
N LYS A 36 12.88 -2.72 3.06
CA LYS A 36 14.28 -3.06 2.74
C LYS A 36 14.70 -2.49 1.38
N LEU A 37 13.84 -2.63 0.37
CA LEU A 37 14.13 -2.12 -0.97
C LEU A 37 14.23 -0.59 -1.01
N ARG A 38 13.52 0.11 -0.13
CA ARG A 38 13.56 1.57 0.00
C ARG A 38 14.77 2.07 0.80
N THR A 39 15.15 1.40 1.89
CA THR A 39 16.32 1.80 2.71
C THR A 39 17.62 1.81 1.91
N VAL A 40 17.73 0.97 0.87
CA VAL A 40 18.87 0.94 -0.06
C VAL A 40 18.95 2.21 -0.94
N GLN A 41 17.87 2.98 -1.06
CA GLN A 41 17.73 4.10 -2.02
C GLN A 41 17.88 5.47 -1.35
N GLN A 42 18.98 5.69 -0.61
CA GLN A 42 19.23 7.00 0.04
C GLN A 42 19.19 8.15 -0.97
N GLY A 43 18.23 9.08 -0.81
CA GLY A 43 18.22 10.38 -1.49
C GLY A 43 16.98 10.77 -2.30
N LYS A 44 15.98 9.90 -2.49
CA LYS A 44 14.72 10.24 -3.19
C LYS A 44 13.56 10.34 -2.20
N ALA A 45 12.61 11.25 -2.47
CA ALA A 45 11.37 11.33 -1.69
C ALA A 45 10.68 9.96 -1.68
N SER A 46 10.29 9.49 -0.50
CA SER A 46 9.66 8.19 -0.33
C SER A 46 8.33 8.18 -1.07
N ALA A 47 8.17 7.29 -2.05
CA ALA A 47 6.91 7.14 -2.77
C ALA A 47 5.77 6.86 -1.78
N LEU A 48 4.58 7.38 -2.03
CA LEU A 48 3.43 7.17 -1.14
C LEU A 48 3.19 5.67 -0.92
N GLU A 49 2.94 5.23 0.31
CA GLU A 49 2.65 3.82 0.61
C GLU A 49 1.21 3.71 1.08
N TYR A 50 0.39 2.99 0.31
CA TYR A 50 -0.99 2.70 0.65
C TYR A 50 -1.23 1.19 0.71
N VAL A 51 -2.21 0.79 1.52
CA VAL A 51 -2.71 -0.60 1.58
C VAL A 51 -4.12 -0.64 1.01
N TYR A 52 -4.34 -1.49 0.01
CA TYR A 52 -5.65 -1.77 -0.55
C TYR A 52 -6.23 -3.01 0.11
N LEU A 53 -7.32 -2.87 0.85
CA LEU A 53 -8.01 -4.01 1.45
C LEU A 53 -9.02 -4.60 0.49
N SER A 54 -8.80 -5.84 0.08
CA SER A 54 -9.73 -6.60 -0.75
C SER A 54 -10.34 -7.74 0.04
N ALA A 55 -11.54 -8.17 -0.37
CA ALA A 55 -12.08 -9.46 0.04
C ALA A 55 -11.08 -10.61 -0.23
N PRO A 56 -11.14 -11.72 0.53
CA PRO A 56 -12.06 -12.01 1.63
C PRO A 56 -11.82 -11.13 2.87
N ILE A 57 -12.90 -10.84 3.61
CA ILE A 57 -12.83 -10.14 4.89
C ILE A 57 -12.19 -11.05 5.96
N SER A 58 -11.45 -10.45 6.87
CA SER A 58 -10.88 -11.14 8.04
C SER A 58 -10.91 -10.19 9.25
N PRO A 59 -10.86 -10.73 10.49
CA PRO A 59 -10.84 -9.90 11.69
C PRO A 59 -9.75 -8.83 11.68
N ASP A 60 -8.57 -9.15 11.15
CA ASP A 60 -7.45 -8.20 11.07
C ASP A 60 -7.78 -7.03 10.15
N LYS A 61 -8.44 -7.28 9.00
CA LYS A 61 -8.83 -6.22 8.07
C LYS A 61 -9.95 -5.35 8.64
N GLU A 62 -10.91 -5.95 9.34
CA GLU A 62 -11.95 -5.20 10.06
C GLU A 62 -11.34 -4.31 11.13
N LEU A 63 -10.36 -4.84 11.88
CA LEU A 63 -9.62 -4.07 12.88
C LEU A 63 -8.90 -2.88 12.24
N MET A 64 -8.18 -3.08 11.13
CA MET A 64 -7.49 -2.00 10.42
C MET A 64 -8.43 -0.86 9.98
N VAL A 65 -9.62 -1.21 9.46
CA VAL A 65 -10.64 -0.22 9.10
C VAL A 65 -11.15 0.49 10.35
N SER A 66 -11.45 -0.26 11.43
CA SER A 66 -11.97 0.32 12.68
C SER A 66 -10.98 1.24 13.39
N LEU A 67 -9.68 1.01 13.21
CA LEU A 67 -8.59 1.82 13.76
C LEU A 67 -8.26 3.02 12.86
N GLU A 68 -8.93 3.16 11.71
CA GLU A 68 -8.63 4.18 10.71
C GLU A 68 -7.13 4.22 10.38
N GLU A 69 -6.53 3.05 10.14
CA GLU A 69 -5.11 2.98 9.84
C GLU A 69 -4.75 3.97 8.71
N PRO A 70 -3.65 4.73 8.84
CA PRO A 70 -3.28 5.71 7.84
C PRO A 70 -2.97 5.04 6.50
N ASN A 71 -3.25 5.78 5.42
CA ASN A 71 -3.00 5.35 4.03
C ASN A 71 -3.68 4.01 3.69
N LEU A 72 -4.88 3.79 4.21
CA LEU A 72 -5.71 2.63 3.93
C LEU A 72 -6.76 2.95 2.87
N ILE A 73 -6.94 2.04 1.92
CA ILE A 73 -8.03 2.05 0.94
C ILE A 73 -8.95 0.88 1.30
N ASP A 74 -10.08 1.18 1.93
CA ASP A 74 -11.10 0.18 2.20
C ASP A 74 -11.87 -0.14 0.91
N ALA A 75 -11.64 -1.35 0.40
CA ALA A 75 -12.39 -1.92 -0.71
C ALA A 75 -12.96 -3.31 -0.35
N LEU A 76 -13.17 -3.59 0.94
CA LEU A 76 -13.73 -4.87 1.41
C LEU A 76 -15.15 -5.08 0.87
N GLY A 77 -15.94 -4.02 0.78
CA GLY A 77 -17.29 -4.00 0.18
C GLY A 77 -17.31 -3.66 -1.31
N GLY A 78 -16.14 -3.62 -1.97
CA GLY A 78 -15.98 -3.07 -3.32
C GLY A 78 -15.30 -1.70 -3.31
N LEU A 79 -14.64 -1.37 -4.42
CA LEU A 79 -13.91 -0.10 -4.56
C LEU A 79 -14.89 1.06 -4.79
N SER A 80 -14.76 2.11 -3.97
CA SER A 80 -15.44 3.38 -4.19
C SER A 80 -14.44 4.47 -4.59
N GLU A 81 -14.91 5.46 -5.34
CA GLU A 81 -14.10 6.63 -5.68
C GLU A 81 -13.67 7.41 -4.44
N ALA A 82 -14.55 7.49 -3.43
CA ALA A 82 -14.26 8.13 -2.15
C ALA A 82 -13.08 7.47 -1.42
N ALA A 83 -12.96 6.14 -1.48
CA ALA A 83 -11.84 5.42 -0.88
C ALA A 83 -10.50 5.71 -1.58
N LEU A 84 -10.52 6.08 -2.86
CA LEU A 84 -9.31 6.47 -3.62
C LEU A 84 -8.92 7.93 -3.44
N ALA A 85 -9.86 8.80 -3.08
CA ALA A 85 -9.64 10.25 -3.02
C ALA A 85 -8.39 10.67 -2.22
N PRO A 86 -8.07 10.07 -1.05
CA PRO A 86 -6.85 10.43 -0.31
C PRO A 86 -5.56 10.14 -1.09
N LEU A 87 -5.49 8.99 -1.78
CA LEU A 87 -4.33 8.62 -2.59
C LEU A 87 -4.19 9.58 -3.79
N LEU A 88 -5.29 9.90 -4.47
CA LEU A 88 -5.28 10.79 -5.63
C LEU A 88 -4.83 12.21 -5.26
N ALA A 89 -5.35 12.76 -4.17
CA ALA A 89 -4.93 14.07 -3.67
C ALA A 89 -3.44 14.09 -3.26
N ALA A 90 -2.96 13.01 -2.64
CA ALA A 90 -1.55 12.88 -2.29
C ALA A 90 -0.64 12.81 -3.53
N LEU A 91 -1.07 12.11 -4.59
CA LEU A 91 -0.35 12.03 -5.86
C LEU A 91 -0.26 13.39 -6.58
N GLU A 92 -1.32 14.20 -6.53
CA GLU A 92 -1.29 15.57 -7.07
C GLU A 92 -0.26 16.46 -6.37
N THR A 93 -0.04 16.24 -5.07
CA THR A 93 0.91 17.02 -4.26
C THR A 93 2.38 16.63 -4.50
N GLN A 94 2.64 15.44 -5.04
CA GLN A 94 4.00 14.97 -5.36
C GLN A 94 4.48 15.34 -6.78
N ARG A 95 3.61 15.93 -7.62
CA ARG A 95 3.96 16.43 -8.97
C ARG A 95 4.55 17.83 -8.92
#